data_AF-A0AAV6WV05-F1
#
_entry.id   AF-A0AAV6WV05-F1
#
_cell.length_a   1.000
_cell.length_b   1.000
_cell.length_c   1.000
_cell.angle_alpha   90.00
_cell.angle_beta   90.00
_cell.angle_gamma   90.00
#
_symmetry.space_group_name_H-M   'P 1'
#
loop_
_entity.id
_entity.type
_entity.pdbx_description
1 polymer ?
#
loop_
_entity_poly.entity_id
_entity_poly.type
_entity_poly.pdbx_seq_one_letter_code
_entity_poly.pdbx_strand_id
1 'polypeptide(L)'
;MESGIPNATNARRYVQRRLNKPKIDSKLNGVLKECKLSYDSVIASFRSALSDVRDDKEYQTATYDLLLASTNYIKPCIDVVASKKIKDGTILIGNRIVPIFKLSAYEVVDRLDSSKQL
;
A
#
# COMPACT_ATOMS: atom_id res chain seq x y z
N MET A 1 -1.47 10.14 -4.96
CA MET A 1 -1.76 9.64 -3.59
C MET A 1 -3.25 9.52 -3.32
N GLU A 2 -4.06 10.55 -3.61
CA GLU A 2 -5.52 10.52 -3.42
C GLU A 2 -6.23 9.36 -4.12
N SER A 3 -5.80 8.95 -5.31
CA SER A 3 -6.34 7.75 -5.97
C SER A 3 -5.82 6.44 -5.36
N GLY A 4 -4.63 6.46 -4.76
CA GLY A 4 -4.01 5.28 -4.14
C GLY A 4 -4.68 4.87 -2.83
N ILE A 5 -5.05 5.85 -1.99
CA ILE A 5 -5.74 5.63 -0.71
C ILE A 5 -7.03 4.80 -0.84
N PRO A 6 -8.03 5.18 -1.66
CA PRO A 6 -9.28 4.44 -1.79
C PRO A 6 -9.05 3.05 -2.40
N ASN A 7 -8.09 2.89 -3.33
CA ASN A 7 -7.75 1.59 -3.88
C ASN A 7 -7.18 0.63 -2.82
N ALA A 8 -6.19 1.09 -2.04
CA ALA A 8 -5.64 0.31 -0.93
C ALA A 8 -6.71 0.02 0.14
N THR A 9 -7.55 1.02 0.45
CA THR A 9 -8.66 0.88 1.41
C THR A 9 -9.67 -0.16 0.96
N ASN A 10 -10.01 -0.22 -0.33
CA ASN A 10 -10.95 -1.21 -0.87
C ASN A 10 -10.38 -2.62 -0.79
N ALA A 11 -9.10 -2.82 -1.14
CA ALA A 11 -8.41 -4.10 -0.97
C ALA A 11 -8.36 -4.53 0.51
N ARG A 12 -8.02 -3.60 1.42
CA ARG A 12 -8.05 -3.82 2.87
C ARG A 12 -9.44 -4.23 3.37
N ARG A 13 -10.49 -3.53 2.94
CA ARG A 13 -11.88 -3.87 3.30
C ARG A 13 -12.28 -5.24 2.77
N TYR A 14 -11.86 -5.60 1.56
CA TYR A 14 -12.07 -6.94 1.04
C TYR A 14 -11.42 -8.00 1.92
N VAL A 15 -10.13 -7.82 2.24
CA VAL A 15 -9.39 -8.72 3.14
C VAL A 15 -10.08 -8.86 4.50
N GLN A 16 -10.51 -7.75 5.11
CA GLN A 16 -11.24 -7.78 6.37
C GLN A 16 -12.55 -8.56 6.28
N ARG A 17 -13.34 -8.36 5.22
CA ARG A 17 -14.58 -9.12 5.00
C ARG A 17 -14.31 -10.61 4.84
N ARG A 18 -13.20 -10.98 4.19
CA ARG A 18 -12.78 -12.37 4.04
C ARG A 18 -12.36 -12.99 5.38
N LEU A 19 -11.62 -12.26 6.22
CA LEU A 19 -11.23 -12.70 7.56
C LEU A 19 -12.43 -12.98 8.47
N ASN A 20 -13.52 -12.23 8.30
CA ASN A 20 -14.73 -12.38 9.11
C ASN A 20 -15.62 -13.56 8.66
N LYS A 21 -15.26 -14.28 7.58
CA LYS A 21 -16.06 -15.43 7.11
C LYS A 21 -15.86 -16.63 8.04
N PRO A 22 -16.95 -17.34 8.42
CA PRO A 22 -16.84 -18.57 9.17
C PRO A 22 -16.11 -19.64 8.34
N LYS A 23 -15.39 -20.54 9.03
CA LYS A 23 -14.66 -21.68 8.44
C LYS A 23 -13.65 -21.28 7.35
N ILE A 24 -12.93 -20.18 7.57
CA ILE A 24 -11.81 -19.83 6.69
C ILE A 24 -10.67 -20.85 6.84
N ASP A 25 -10.14 -21.29 5.70
CA ASP A 25 -8.94 -22.12 5.65
C ASP A 25 -7.77 -21.46 6.41
N SER A 26 -7.03 -22.23 7.21
CA SER A 26 -5.99 -21.70 8.10
C SER A 26 -4.84 -21.04 7.33
N LYS A 27 -4.50 -21.59 6.16
CA LYS A 27 -3.48 -21.04 5.27
C LYS A 27 -3.95 -19.70 4.67
N LEU A 28 -5.20 -19.62 4.22
CA LEU A 28 -5.79 -18.37 3.74
C LEU A 28 -5.91 -17.34 4.87
N ASN A 29 -6.26 -17.75 6.08
CA ASN A 29 -6.35 -16.86 7.25
C ASN A 29 -5.01 -16.15 7.54
N GLY A 30 -3.90 -16.90 7.55
CA GLY A 30 -2.56 -16.35 7.73
C GLY A 30 -2.21 -15.31 6.66
N VAL A 31 -2.45 -15.65 5.38
CA VAL A 31 -2.23 -14.73 4.25
C VAL A 31 -3.04 -13.44 4.40
N LEU A 32 -4.33 -13.56 4.73
CA LEU A 32 -5.20 -12.40 4.85
C LEU A 32 -4.80 -11.49 6.01
N LYS A 33 -4.33 -12.03 7.14
CA LYS A 33 -3.84 -11.21 8.26
C LYS A 33 -2.63 -10.38 7.85
N GLU A 34 -1.67 -11.01 7.19
CA GLU A 34 -0.46 -10.35 6.68
C GLU A 34 -0.83 -9.25 5.67
N CYS A 35 -1.73 -9.57 4.73
CA CYS A 35 -2.22 -8.61 3.75
C CYS A 35 -2.99 -7.46 4.38
N LYS A 36 -3.76 -7.69 5.43
CA LYS A 36 -4.43 -6.62 6.17
C LYS A 36 -3.43 -5.64 6.76
N LEU A 37 -2.41 -6.15 7.46
CA LEU A 37 -1.36 -5.32 8.07
C LEU A 37 -0.61 -4.53 7.00
N SER A 38 -0.22 -5.21 5.92
CA SER A 38 0.44 -4.59 4.77
C SER A 38 -0.40 -3.42 4.22
N TYR A 39 -1.70 -3.62 3.95
CA TYR A 39 -2.56 -2.55 3.46
C TYR A 39 -2.80 -1.44 4.48
N ASP A 40 -2.89 -1.75 5.78
CA ASP A 40 -3.02 -0.73 6.82
C ASP A 40 -1.78 0.20 6.81
N SER A 41 -0.56 -0.34 6.76
CA SER A 41 0.68 0.43 6.64
C SER A 41 0.77 1.22 5.33
N VAL A 42 0.36 0.62 4.20
CA VAL A 42 0.26 1.29 2.90
C VAL A 42 -0.62 2.54 2.97
N ILE A 43 -1.79 2.43 3.60
CA ILE A 43 -2.75 3.53 3.70
C ILE A 43 -2.20 4.63 4.60
N ALA A 44 -1.52 4.26 5.70
CA ALA A 44 -0.88 5.22 6.59
C ALA A 44 0.17 6.06 5.86
N SER A 45 1.12 5.44 5.15
CA SER A 45 2.12 6.19 4.37
C SER A 45 1.52 7.06 3.28
N PHE A 46 0.47 6.59 2.59
CA PHE A 46 -0.17 7.44 1.58
C PHE A 46 -0.81 8.70 2.19
N ARG A 47 -1.32 8.60 3.41
CA ARG A 47 -1.92 9.75 4.11
C ARG A 47 -0.85 10.69 4.65
N SER A 48 0.19 10.12 5.25
CA SER A 48 1.36 10.84 5.74
C SER A 48 2.01 11.65 4.62
N ALA A 49 2.46 10.99 3.55
CA ALA A 49 3.04 11.67 2.39
C ALA A 49 2.11 12.69 1.71
N LEU A 50 0.79 12.49 1.77
CA LEU A 50 -0.16 13.47 1.23
C LEU A 50 -0.23 14.72 2.11
N SER A 51 -0.22 14.56 3.44
CA SER A 51 -0.15 15.64 4.43
C SER A 51 1.14 16.44 4.24
N ASP A 52 2.28 15.74 4.24
CA ASP A 52 3.61 16.33 4.06
C ASP A 52 3.69 17.17 2.77
N VAL A 53 3.11 16.70 1.66
CA VAL A 53 3.11 17.44 0.40
C VAL A 53 2.19 18.65 0.41
N ARG A 54 0.98 18.50 0.97
CA ARG A 54 -0.08 19.52 0.88
C ARG A 54 0.06 20.62 1.92
N ASP A 55 0.34 20.21 3.14
CA ASP A 55 0.19 21.05 4.32
C ASP A 55 1.57 21.58 4.73
N ASP A 56 2.57 20.70 4.79
CA ASP A 56 3.88 21.02 5.38
C ASP A 56 4.97 21.34 4.34
N LYS A 57 4.74 20.95 3.08
CA LYS A 57 5.70 21.01 1.95
C LYS A 57 7.01 20.25 2.23
N GLU A 58 6.95 19.21 3.05
CA GLU A 58 8.04 18.30 3.40
C GLU A 58 8.21 17.19 2.35
N TYR A 59 8.77 17.54 1.20
CA TYR A 59 8.86 16.61 0.08
C TYR A 59 9.80 15.43 0.33
N GLN A 60 10.85 15.60 1.15
CA GLN A 60 11.77 14.51 1.52
C GLN A 60 11.10 13.47 2.42
N THR A 61 10.35 13.92 3.43
CA THR A 61 9.57 13.03 4.30
C THR A 61 8.54 12.27 3.47
N ALA A 62 7.85 12.97 2.58
CA ALA A 62 6.86 12.39 1.69
C ALA A 62 7.45 11.36 0.71
N THR A 63 8.60 11.62 0.08
CA THR A 63 9.25 10.64 -0.80
C THR A 63 9.71 9.42 -0.03
N TYR A 64 10.26 9.59 1.16
CA TYR A 64 10.66 8.49 2.03
C TYR A 64 9.48 7.58 2.38
N ASP A 65 8.35 8.16 2.79
CA ASP A 65 7.13 7.42 3.10
C ASP A 65 6.58 6.67 1.89
N LEU A 66 6.58 7.29 0.71
CA LEU A 66 6.14 6.65 -0.53
C LEU A 66 7.05 5.49 -0.93
N LEU A 67 8.36 5.63 -0.73
CA LEU A 67 9.34 4.58 -0.99
C LEU A 67 9.08 3.37 -0.07
N LEU A 68 9.06 3.58 1.25
CA LEU A 68 8.77 2.53 2.25
C LEU A 68 7.47 1.80 1.94
N ALA A 69 6.46 2.56 1.53
CA ALA A 69 5.19 1.98 1.20
C ALA A 69 5.30 1.08 -0.05
N SER A 70 6.10 1.45 -1.05
CA SER A 70 6.23 0.71 -2.31
C SER A 70 7.10 -0.56 -2.17
N THR A 71 8.06 -0.53 -1.26
CA THR A 71 9.04 -1.62 -1.06
C THR A 71 8.72 -2.45 0.18
N ASN A 72 8.62 -1.83 1.35
CA ASN A 72 8.63 -2.52 2.64
C ASN A 72 7.22 -2.94 3.07
N TYR A 73 6.21 -2.09 2.88
CA TYR A 73 4.89 -2.33 3.48
C TYR A 73 3.99 -3.26 2.68
N ILE A 74 4.07 -3.26 1.35
CA ILE A 74 3.22 -4.14 0.53
C ILE A 74 3.88 -5.50 0.25
N LYS A 75 5.21 -5.57 0.33
CA LYS A 75 5.99 -6.77 0.01
C LYS A 75 5.62 -8.01 0.85
N PRO A 76 5.38 -7.93 2.17
CA PRO A 76 4.98 -9.09 2.94
C PRO A 76 3.70 -9.76 2.41
N CYS A 77 2.69 -8.96 2.04
CA CYS A 77 1.48 -9.48 1.40
C CYS A 77 1.78 -10.13 0.03
N ILE A 78 2.62 -9.51 -0.80
CA ILE A 78 3.00 -10.06 -2.11
C ILE A 78 3.70 -11.41 -1.93
N ASP A 79 4.69 -11.46 -1.06
CA ASP A 79 5.53 -12.64 -0.83
C ASP A 79 4.72 -13.80 -0.23
N VAL A 80 3.82 -13.51 0.72
CA VAL A 80 2.98 -14.55 1.34
C VAL A 80 1.90 -15.05 0.36
N VAL A 81 1.31 -14.17 -0.46
CA VAL A 81 0.35 -14.55 -1.51
C VAL A 81 1.01 -15.46 -2.54
N ALA A 82 2.23 -15.10 -2.97
CA ALA A 82 3.00 -15.88 -3.93
C ALA A 82 3.43 -17.24 -3.35
N SER A 83 4.04 -17.27 -2.17
CA SER A 83 4.52 -18.50 -1.53
C SER A 83 3.39 -19.48 -1.20
N LYS A 84 2.21 -18.97 -0.84
CA LYS A 84 1.02 -19.77 -0.57
C LYS A 84 0.19 -20.05 -1.82
N LYS A 85 0.60 -19.57 -3.00
CA LYS A 85 -0.08 -19.78 -4.29
C LYS A 85 -1.55 -19.34 -4.27
N ILE A 86 -1.85 -18.23 -3.59
CA ILE A 86 -3.21 -17.70 -3.48
C ILE A 86 -3.62 -17.08 -4.82
N LYS A 87 -4.79 -17.50 -5.33
CA LYS A 87 -5.34 -17.04 -6.62
C LYS A 87 -6.50 -16.05 -6.48
N ASP A 88 -6.58 -15.37 -5.35
CA ASP A 88 -7.63 -14.39 -5.11
C ASP A 88 -7.39 -13.13 -5.95
N GLY A 89 -8.21 -12.95 -7.00
CA GLY A 89 -8.04 -11.86 -7.96
C GLY A 89 -8.09 -10.46 -7.32
N THR A 90 -8.87 -10.27 -6.26
CA THR A 90 -8.97 -8.95 -5.60
C THR A 90 -7.68 -8.61 -4.87
N ILE A 91 -7.09 -9.59 -4.17
CA ILE A 91 -5.80 -9.41 -3.48
C ILE A 91 -4.68 -9.20 -4.49
N LEU A 92 -4.65 -9.99 -5.57
CA LEU A 92 -3.63 -9.86 -6.62
C LEU A 92 -3.69 -8.49 -7.31
N ILE A 93 -4.89 -8.00 -7.62
CA ILE A 93 -5.10 -6.66 -8.19
C ILE A 93 -4.67 -5.58 -7.20
N GLY A 94 -5.08 -5.67 -5.93
CA GLY A 94 -4.68 -4.72 -4.89
C GLY A 94 -3.16 -4.64 -4.72
N ASN A 95 -2.49 -5.80 -4.70
CA ASN A 95 -1.04 -5.92 -4.61
C ASN A 95 -0.30 -5.33 -5.82
N ARG A 96 -0.92 -5.31 -7.00
CA ARG A 96 -0.34 -4.74 -8.21
C ARG A 96 -0.57 -3.23 -8.32
N ILE A 97 -1.78 -2.77 -7.98
CA ILE A 97 -2.18 -1.37 -8.11
C ILE A 97 -1.46 -0.48 -7.10
N VAL A 98 -1.25 -0.98 -5.87
CA VAL A 98 -0.64 -0.20 -4.79
C VAL A 98 0.78 0.28 -5.14
N PRO A 99 1.73 -0.57 -5.59
CA PRO A 99 3.05 -0.14 -6.04
C PRO A 99 3.00 0.90 -7.16
N ILE A 100 2.10 0.74 -8.14
CA ILE A 100 1.97 1.66 -9.29
C ILE A 100 1.67 3.08 -8.80
N PHE A 101 0.65 3.25 -7.96
CA PHE A 101 0.29 4.57 -7.45
C PHE A 101 1.36 5.18 -6.54
N LYS A 102 2.13 4.35 -5.83
CA LYS A 102 3.20 4.81 -4.96
C LYS A 102 4.41 5.29 -5.72
N LEU A 103 4.92 4.48 -6.65
CA LEU A 103 6.06 4.85 -7.49
C LEU A 103 5.72 6.08 -8.33
N SER A 104 4.50 6.14 -8.89
CA SER A 104 4.07 7.33 -9.63
C SER A 104 4.02 8.58 -8.75
N ALA A 105 3.57 8.45 -7.50
CA ALA A 105 3.56 9.58 -6.57
C ALA A 105 4.98 9.96 -6.13
N TYR A 106 5.85 8.98 -5.87
CA TYR A 106 7.23 9.17 -5.49
C TYR A 106 7.97 10.02 -6.53
N GLU A 107 7.92 9.63 -7.81
CA GLU A 107 8.56 10.35 -8.90
C GLU A 107 8.09 11.81 -9.02
N VAL A 108 6.80 12.07 -8.75
CA VAL A 108 6.26 13.44 -8.78
C VAL A 108 6.78 14.26 -7.61
N VAL A 109 6.77 13.70 -6.40
CA VAL A 109 7.21 14.41 -5.19
C VAL A 109 8.72 14.64 -5.19
N ASP A 110 9.50 13.66 -5.67
CA ASP A 110 10.96 13.76 -5.79
C ASP A 110 11.39 14.90 -6.74
N ARG A 111 10.66 15.06 -7.85
CA ARG A 111 10.86 16.20 -8.76
C ARG A 111 10.51 17.54 -8.11
N LEU A 112 9.45 17.59 -7.28
CA LEU A 112 9.09 18.80 -6.55
C LEU A 112 10.18 19.18 -5.53
N ASP A 113 10.80 18.20 -4.87
CA ASP A 113 11.95 18.43 -3.98
C ASP A 113 13.16 18.98 -4.75
N SER A 114 13.51 18.33 -5.86
CA SER A 114 14.64 18.73 -6.71
C SER A 114 14.47 20.13 -7.31
N SER A 115 13.23 20.52 -7.66
CA SER A 115 12.93 21.85 -8.22
C SER A 115 13.07 23.00 -7.23
N LYS A 116 13.12 22.74 -5.92
CA LYS A 116 13.37 23.76 -4.88
C LYS A 116 14.86 24.09 -4.72
N GLN A 117 15.76 23.31 -5.31
CA GLN A 117 17.21 23.50 -5.20
C GLN A 117 17.81 24.38 -6.34
N LEU A 118 16.97 24.86 -7.26
CA LEU A 118 17.30 25.81 -8.34
C LEU A 118 16.65 27.17 -8.07
#